data_AF-A0A0B2X757-F1
#
_entry.id   AF-A0A0B2X757-F1
#
_cell.length_a   1.000
_cell.length_b   1.000
_cell.length_c   1.000
_cell.angle_alpha   90.00
_cell.angle_beta   90.00
_cell.angle_gamma   90.00
#
_symmetry.space_group_name_H-M   'P 1'
#
loop_
_entity.id
_entity.type
_entity.pdbx_description
1 polymer ?
#
loop_
_entity_poly.entity_id
_entity_poly.type
_entity_poly.pdbx_seq_one_letter_code
_entity_poly.pdbx_strand_id
1 'polypeptide(L)'
;MASAATESGQTVDPSKSKETPTQAAGILTPDTTPAPDDARNAAEQARKAAGIEHEIQRILQSDSDLSTLGVDQNSTPEDRLHALRTLGCKIHHEHSGYGSTKARKEEAEKALKKLCDAAENLGVESPYASAVYHWDGEKNLMAEDSDDEDDENDSANRMDQDSVPVPIESVRVPEPPESVHEIYKKATPFVQQLATDPDDKDSHNGIAALNIEIIKATKEYNELHKDDKAKKVSKTQWEIPLRFFQEHYSLAVTNYNIFMTDPNNDEAREKVETETKLIYDSVMKYHWPEDWILYLTLPEKPSSPSNTNGPFQYPWPTLQTDDGIIVGVRERRVGGPQVCVETTTTDGRIVRRLESASDFGLAEVERYMQIPNYKSLSNAAPTLGYNVKN
;
A
#
# COMPACT_ATOMS: atom_id res chain seq x y z
N MET A 1 13.76 86.50 44.47
CA MET A 1 14.31 86.79 43.12
C MET A 1 13.60 85.88 42.13
N ALA A 2 13.33 86.33 40.89
CA ALA A 2 12.68 85.62 39.79
C ALA A 2 11.31 84.98 40.14
N SER A 3 10.17 85.63 39.89
CA SER A 3 9.50 85.78 38.57
C SER A 3 8.99 84.43 38.04
N ALA A 4 7.72 84.11 38.28
CA ALA A 4 6.54 84.44 37.43
C ALA A 4 6.38 83.39 36.30
N ALA A 5 5.44 82.43 36.35
CA ALA A 5 3.98 82.46 36.51
C ALA A 5 3.21 82.63 35.19
N THR A 6 2.27 81.69 34.93
CA THR A 6 1.07 81.78 34.04
C THR A 6 1.32 82.03 32.54
N GLU A 7 0.54 81.55 31.56
CA GLU A 7 -0.74 80.79 31.47
C GLU A 7 -0.77 80.08 30.08
N SER A 8 -1.72 79.27 29.58
CA SER A 8 -3.01 78.67 30.01
C SER A 8 -3.28 77.44 29.07
N GLY A 9 -4.23 76.51 29.25
CA GLY A 9 -5.20 76.25 30.34
C GLY A 9 -6.43 75.46 29.83
N GLN A 10 -7.12 74.72 30.72
CA GLN A 10 -8.50 74.17 30.61
C GLN A 10 -8.79 73.06 29.56
N THR A 11 -9.62 72.02 29.82
CA THR A 11 -10.61 71.68 30.89
C THR A 11 -10.49 70.18 31.31
N VAL A 12 -10.58 69.75 32.58
CA VAL A 12 -11.79 69.33 33.39
C VAL A 12 -12.91 68.61 32.61
N ASP A 13 -13.63 67.58 33.10
CA ASP A 13 -13.86 66.96 34.44
C ASP A 13 -14.49 65.53 34.23
N PRO A 14 -14.93 64.72 35.24
CA PRO A 14 -14.54 64.60 36.65
C PRO A 14 -14.22 63.14 37.11
N SER A 15 -13.66 63.01 38.31
CA SER A 15 -13.75 61.79 39.13
C SER A 15 -13.72 62.14 40.63
N LYS A 16 -14.65 61.60 41.42
CA LYS A 16 -14.71 61.80 42.88
C LYS A 16 -15.02 60.50 43.63
N SER A 17 -14.50 60.42 44.85
CA SER A 17 -14.20 59.19 45.57
C SER A 17 -14.88 59.10 46.95
N LYS A 18 -15.30 57.87 47.34
CA LYS A 18 -15.39 57.30 48.72
C LYS A 18 -16.28 58.05 49.75
N GLU A 19 -16.90 57.42 50.76
CA GLU A 19 -16.56 56.18 51.48
C GLU A 19 -17.80 55.46 52.13
N THR A 20 -17.59 54.23 52.62
CA THR A 20 -18.50 53.14 53.11
C THR A 20 -19.22 53.39 54.48
N PRO A 21 -20.19 52.55 55.01
CA PRO A 21 -20.15 51.05 55.08
C PRO A 21 -21.45 50.17 55.22
N THR A 22 -21.22 48.84 55.20
CA THR A 22 -21.94 47.72 55.90
C THR A 22 -22.74 46.70 55.05
N GLN A 23 -22.70 45.43 55.49
CA GLN A 23 -22.95 44.18 54.75
C GLN A 23 -24.43 43.75 54.56
N ALA A 24 -24.70 43.04 53.46
CA ALA A 24 -25.63 41.90 53.43
C ALA A 24 -25.28 40.92 52.30
N ALA A 25 -25.23 39.61 52.62
CA ALA A 25 -25.22 38.43 51.73
C ALA A 25 -24.63 38.57 50.31
N GLY A 26 -23.36 38.17 50.14
CA GLY A 26 -22.79 37.96 48.81
C GLY A 26 -23.38 36.72 48.13
N ILE A 27 -24.07 36.93 47.00
CA ILE A 27 -24.31 35.88 46.01
C ILE A 27 -23.08 35.82 45.12
N LEU A 28 -22.45 34.66 45.04
CA LEU A 28 -21.42 34.39 44.04
C LEU A 28 -22.05 34.53 42.65
N THR A 29 -21.71 35.58 41.91
CA THR A 29 -21.88 35.57 40.46
C THR A 29 -21.01 34.44 39.91
N PRO A 30 -21.56 33.47 39.16
CA PRO A 30 -20.78 32.34 38.68
C PRO A 30 -19.60 32.78 37.81
N ASP A 31 -18.57 31.94 37.73
CA ASP A 31 -17.54 32.04 36.71
C ASP A 31 -18.17 32.21 35.32
N THR A 32 -17.47 32.92 34.44
CA THR A 32 -17.88 33.12 33.05
C THR A 32 -18.17 31.79 32.36
N THR A 33 -19.44 31.43 32.26
CA THR A 33 -19.91 30.29 31.47
C THR A 33 -19.36 30.43 30.05
N PRO A 34 -18.61 29.44 29.53
CA PRO A 34 -18.19 29.45 28.13
C PRO A 34 -19.38 29.64 27.20
N ALA A 35 -19.19 30.30 26.05
CA ALA A 35 -20.27 30.44 25.09
C ALA A 35 -20.81 29.05 24.69
N PRO A 36 -22.12 28.88 24.43
CA PRO A 36 -22.71 27.58 24.13
C PRO A 36 -22.02 26.82 22.99
N ASP A 37 -21.41 27.54 22.06
CA ASP A 37 -20.68 26.97 20.93
C ASP A 37 -19.31 26.41 21.30
N ASP A 38 -18.54 27.03 22.20
CA ASP A 38 -17.20 26.55 22.57
C ASP A 38 -17.27 25.20 23.30
N ALA A 39 -18.21 25.07 24.23
CA ALA A 39 -18.46 23.81 24.95
C ALA A 39 -18.98 22.71 24.00
N ARG A 40 -19.82 23.07 23.02
CA ARG A 40 -20.34 22.14 22.00
C ARG A 40 -19.26 21.68 21.03
N ASN A 41 -18.39 22.59 20.59
CA ASN A 41 -17.27 22.29 19.70
C ASN A 41 -16.23 21.40 20.40
N ALA A 42 -15.90 21.69 21.67
CA ALA A 42 -15.00 20.86 22.47
C ALA A 42 -15.56 19.44 22.71
N ALA A 43 -16.87 19.32 22.99
CA ALA A 43 -17.53 18.02 23.16
C ALA A 43 -17.53 17.20 21.85
N GLU A 44 -17.75 17.86 20.70
CA GLU A 44 -17.69 17.21 19.39
C GLU A 44 -16.27 16.77 19.02
N GLN A 45 -15.27 17.59 19.31
CA GLN A 45 -13.86 17.24 19.10
C GLN A 45 -13.44 16.05 19.97
N ALA A 46 -13.88 16.00 21.23
CA ALA A 46 -13.66 14.87 22.12
C ALA A 46 -14.36 13.58 21.61
N ARG A 47 -15.58 13.70 21.09
CA ARG A 47 -16.32 12.59 20.47
C ARG A 47 -15.59 12.02 19.25
N LYS A 48 -15.07 12.89 18.37
CA LYS A 48 -14.25 12.49 17.21
C LYS A 48 -12.95 11.81 17.64
N ALA A 49 -12.23 12.38 18.61
CA ALA A 49 -10.99 11.81 19.13
C ALA A 49 -11.19 10.40 19.72
N ALA A 50 -12.27 10.19 20.49
CA ALA A 50 -12.62 8.87 21.02
C ALA A 50 -12.98 7.84 19.92
N GLY A 51 -13.64 8.29 18.85
CA GLY A 51 -13.94 7.46 17.68
C GLY A 51 -12.71 7.05 16.87
N ILE A 52 -11.67 7.90 16.84
CA ILE A 52 -10.37 7.59 16.22
C ILE A 52 -9.56 6.64 17.12
N GLU A 53 -9.52 6.90 18.43
CA GLU A 53 -8.85 6.04 19.42
C GLU A 53 -9.40 4.61 19.38
N HIS A 54 -10.72 4.45 19.31
CA HIS A 54 -11.38 3.15 19.15
C HIS A 54 -10.99 2.46 17.83
N GLU A 55 -10.88 3.20 16.73
CA GLU A 55 -10.48 2.66 15.42
C GLU A 55 -9.05 2.13 15.42
N ILE A 56 -8.13 2.92 15.98
CA ILE A 56 -6.71 2.56 16.15
C ILE A 56 -6.58 1.30 17.02
N GLN A 57 -7.30 1.24 18.16
CA GLN A 57 -7.30 0.05 19.01
C GLN A 57 -7.90 -1.18 18.31
N ARG A 58 -9.00 -1.03 17.55
CA ARG A 58 -9.58 -2.11 16.75
C ARG A 58 -8.53 -2.68 15.79
N ILE A 59 -7.93 -1.82 14.96
CA ILE A 59 -6.92 -2.20 13.97
C ILE A 59 -5.74 -2.92 14.63
N LEU A 60 -5.21 -2.40 15.74
CA LEU A 60 -4.10 -3.04 16.47
C LEU A 60 -4.48 -4.42 17.03
N GLN A 61 -5.72 -4.58 17.51
CA GLN A 61 -6.22 -5.82 18.13
C GLN A 61 -6.78 -6.86 17.14
N SER A 62 -7.06 -6.48 15.89
CA SER A 62 -7.51 -7.39 14.81
C SER A 62 -6.55 -8.57 14.60
N ASP A 63 -7.10 -9.76 14.37
CA ASP A 63 -6.38 -11.03 14.22
C ASP A 63 -6.19 -11.49 12.77
N SER A 64 -6.77 -10.75 11.82
CA SER A 64 -6.85 -11.11 10.40
C SER A 64 -6.88 -9.85 9.53
N ASP A 65 -6.40 -9.95 8.29
CA ASP A 65 -6.33 -8.79 7.39
C ASP A 65 -7.72 -8.25 7.03
N LEU A 66 -8.70 -9.14 6.82
CA LEU A 66 -10.11 -8.79 6.60
C LEU A 66 -10.69 -8.01 7.79
N SER A 67 -10.47 -8.49 9.02
CA SER A 67 -10.91 -7.77 10.23
C SER A 67 -10.09 -6.51 10.50
N THR A 68 -8.93 -6.34 9.88
CA THR A 68 -8.11 -5.11 9.98
C THR A 68 -8.70 -4.02 9.08
N LEU A 69 -8.95 -4.32 7.79
CA LEU A 69 -9.64 -3.43 6.86
C LEU A 69 -11.13 -3.24 7.18
N GLY A 70 -11.76 -4.16 7.91
CA GLY A 70 -13.20 -4.11 8.19
C GLY A 70 -14.05 -4.49 6.97
N VAL A 71 -13.55 -5.41 6.14
CA VAL A 71 -14.16 -5.85 4.87
C VAL A 71 -14.48 -7.35 4.89
N ASP A 72 -15.41 -7.78 4.04
CA ASP A 72 -15.85 -9.16 3.96
C ASP A 72 -14.94 -10.00 3.05
N GLN A 73 -15.00 -11.33 3.22
CA GLN A 73 -14.26 -12.30 2.40
C GLN A 73 -14.53 -12.16 0.88
N ASN A 74 -15.70 -11.61 0.53
CA ASN A 74 -16.17 -11.43 -0.84
C ASN A 74 -15.91 -10.02 -1.41
N SER A 75 -15.42 -9.07 -0.61
CA SER A 75 -15.15 -7.69 -1.06
C SER A 75 -14.12 -7.66 -2.18
N THR A 76 -14.30 -6.80 -3.18
CA THR A 76 -13.39 -6.69 -4.34
C THR A 76 -12.09 -5.94 -3.99
N PRO A 77 -11.06 -5.92 -4.87
CA PRO A 77 -9.89 -5.05 -4.70
C PRO A 77 -10.25 -3.57 -4.53
N GLU A 78 -11.29 -3.11 -5.22
CA GLU A 78 -11.81 -1.74 -5.16
C GLU A 78 -12.48 -1.46 -3.80
N ASP A 79 -13.32 -2.36 -3.29
CA ASP A 79 -13.88 -2.26 -1.94
C ASP A 79 -12.78 -2.16 -0.86
N ARG A 80 -11.71 -2.97 -1.02
CA ARG A 80 -10.56 -3.03 -0.10
C ARG A 80 -9.75 -1.73 -0.18
N LEU A 81 -9.55 -1.18 -1.37
CA LEU A 81 -8.91 0.12 -1.61
C LEU A 81 -9.72 1.27 -0.99
N HIS A 82 -11.04 1.27 -1.20
CA HIS A 82 -11.94 2.25 -0.60
C HIS A 82 -11.90 2.19 0.94
N ALA A 83 -11.92 0.98 1.53
CA ALA A 83 -11.78 0.78 2.97
C ALA A 83 -10.43 1.27 3.51
N LEU A 84 -9.33 0.94 2.81
CA LEU A 84 -7.97 1.39 3.14
C LEU A 84 -7.88 2.92 3.18
N ARG A 85 -8.33 3.61 2.12
CA ARG A 85 -8.32 5.08 2.06
C ARG A 85 -9.21 5.69 3.15
N THR A 86 -10.43 5.18 3.33
CA THR A 86 -11.37 5.66 4.35
C THR A 86 -10.79 5.57 5.77
N LEU A 87 -10.24 4.41 6.13
CA LEU A 87 -9.66 4.18 7.45
C LEU A 87 -8.33 4.91 7.62
N GLY A 88 -7.47 4.89 6.61
CA GLY A 88 -6.17 5.56 6.63
C GLY A 88 -6.31 7.07 6.83
N CYS A 89 -7.15 7.74 6.03
CA CYS A 89 -7.44 9.17 6.20
C CYS A 89 -8.04 9.50 7.58
N LYS A 90 -8.83 8.58 8.17
CA LYS A 90 -9.43 8.74 9.51
C LYS A 90 -8.40 8.63 10.64
N ILE A 91 -7.41 7.74 10.53
CA ILE A 91 -6.44 7.45 11.61
C ILE A 91 -5.07 8.13 11.42
N HIS A 92 -4.81 8.74 10.24
CA HIS A 92 -3.50 9.31 9.90
C HIS A 92 -2.99 10.25 10.99
N HIS A 93 -1.75 10.04 11.43
CA HIS A 93 -1.27 10.62 12.68
C HIS A 93 -1.12 12.15 12.63
N GLU A 94 -0.97 12.75 11.44
CA GLU A 94 -0.84 14.21 11.27
C GLU A 94 -2.20 14.92 11.15
N HIS A 95 -3.23 14.24 10.63
CA HIS A 95 -4.52 14.87 10.29
C HIS A 95 -5.69 14.46 11.19
N SER A 96 -5.59 13.31 11.87
CA SER A 96 -6.60 12.85 12.83
C SER A 96 -6.64 13.67 14.14
N GLY A 97 -5.59 14.45 14.43
CA GLY A 97 -5.40 15.12 15.72
C GLY A 97 -5.06 14.18 16.89
N TYR A 98 -5.07 12.86 16.66
CA TYR A 98 -4.75 11.85 17.67
C TYR A 98 -3.26 11.85 18.03
N GLY A 99 -2.38 12.06 17.05
CA GLY A 99 -0.91 12.09 17.17
C GLY A 99 -0.32 13.25 17.99
N SER A 100 -1.14 13.98 18.76
CA SER A 100 -0.75 15.13 19.60
C SER A 100 0.26 14.82 20.71
N THR A 101 0.53 13.54 20.99
CA THR A 101 1.61 13.10 21.89
C THR A 101 2.46 12.03 21.22
N LYS A 102 3.75 11.94 21.59
CA LYS A 102 4.67 10.97 21.00
C LYS A 102 4.14 9.52 21.05
N ALA A 103 3.61 9.10 22.19
CA ALA A 103 3.06 7.75 22.35
C ALA A 103 1.87 7.48 21.41
N ARG A 104 0.94 8.43 21.29
CA ARG A 104 -0.20 8.32 20.36
C ARG A 104 0.21 8.39 18.89
N LYS A 105 1.29 9.12 18.57
CA LYS A 105 1.87 9.13 17.22
C LYS A 105 2.43 7.75 16.87
N GLU A 106 3.29 7.18 17.72
CA GLU A 106 3.85 5.83 17.54
C GLU A 106 2.77 4.74 17.49
N GLU A 107 1.63 4.94 18.14
CA GLU A 107 0.48 4.02 18.13
C GLU A 107 -0.34 4.13 16.83
N ALA A 108 -0.61 5.36 16.37
CA ALA A 108 -1.26 5.61 15.09
C ALA A 108 -0.39 5.18 13.88
N GLU A 109 0.93 5.41 13.92
CA GLU A 109 1.89 4.92 12.92
C GLU A 109 1.83 3.38 12.81
N LYS A 110 1.79 2.66 13.94
CA LYS A 110 1.66 1.19 13.95
C LYS A 110 0.32 0.72 13.40
N ALA A 111 -0.78 1.39 13.75
CA ALA A 111 -2.10 1.05 13.22
C ALA A 111 -2.20 1.30 11.71
N LEU A 112 -1.70 2.46 11.25
CA LEU A 112 -1.66 2.80 9.83
C LEU A 112 -0.79 1.84 9.04
N LYS A 113 0.40 1.47 9.54
CA LYS A 113 1.24 0.44 8.91
C LYS A 113 0.50 -0.90 8.81
N LYS A 114 -0.10 -1.37 9.91
CA LYS A 114 -0.83 -2.66 9.93
C LYS A 114 -2.03 -2.65 8.98
N LEU A 115 -2.70 -1.51 8.82
CA LEU A 115 -3.79 -1.32 7.87
C LEU A 115 -3.30 -1.40 6.42
N CYS A 116 -2.16 -0.80 6.09
CA CYS A 116 -1.53 -0.90 4.77
C CYS A 116 -1.06 -2.32 4.46
N ASP A 117 -0.31 -2.95 5.39
CA ASP A 117 0.15 -4.35 5.28
C ASP A 117 -1.03 -5.30 5.00
N ALA A 118 -2.15 -5.12 5.72
CA ALA A 118 -3.37 -5.92 5.54
C ALA A 118 -4.06 -5.68 4.19
N ALA A 119 -3.99 -4.46 3.64
CA ALA A 119 -4.57 -4.16 2.32
C ALA A 119 -3.76 -4.82 1.20
N GLU A 120 -2.43 -4.77 1.29
CA GLU A 120 -1.51 -5.42 0.34
C GLU A 120 -1.67 -6.95 0.36
N ASN A 121 -1.74 -7.57 1.54
CA ASN A 121 -2.05 -9.00 1.68
C ASN A 121 -3.40 -9.40 1.06
N LEU A 122 -4.36 -8.47 1.05
CA LEU A 122 -5.67 -8.62 0.40
C LEU A 122 -5.68 -8.17 -1.07
N GLY A 123 -4.52 -7.95 -1.69
CA GLY A 123 -4.40 -7.68 -3.12
C GLY A 123 -4.77 -6.25 -3.55
N VAL A 124 -4.79 -5.29 -2.63
CA VAL A 124 -4.70 -3.87 -3.01
C VAL A 124 -3.27 -3.59 -3.47
N GLU A 125 -3.10 -2.93 -4.62
CA GLU A 125 -1.76 -2.64 -5.14
C GLU A 125 -0.99 -1.70 -4.18
N SER A 126 0.27 -2.04 -3.91
CA SER A 126 1.15 -1.28 -3.00
C SER A 126 1.22 0.24 -3.26
N PRO A 127 1.16 0.77 -4.50
CA PRO A 127 1.16 2.23 -4.71
C PRO A 127 -0.01 2.93 -4.02
N TYR A 128 -1.17 2.29 -3.89
CA TYR A 128 -2.32 2.86 -3.19
C TYR A 128 -2.17 2.76 -1.66
N ALA A 129 -1.56 1.70 -1.15
CA ALA A 129 -1.25 1.56 0.28
C ALA A 129 -0.18 2.58 0.71
N SER A 130 0.86 2.76 -0.09
CA SER A 130 1.88 3.80 0.06
C SER A 130 1.29 5.21 0.01
N ALA A 131 0.39 5.49 -0.94
CA ALA A 131 -0.30 6.79 -1.02
C ALA A 131 -1.18 7.12 0.20
N VAL A 132 -1.72 6.12 0.88
CA VAL A 132 -2.49 6.28 2.12
C VAL A 132 -1.58 6.40 3.35
N TYR A 133 -0.46 5.68 3.38
CA TYR A 133 0.53 5.75 4.46
C TYR A 133 1.23 7.12 4.51
N HIS A 134 1.62 7.64 3.34
CA HIS A 134 2.31 8.93 3.18
C HIS A 134 1.38 10.12 2.93
N TRP A 135 0.10 9.99 3.28
CA TRP A 135 -0.90 11.01 2.96
C TRP A 135 -0.62 12.36 3.64
N ASP A 136 -0.69 13.45 2.86
CA ASP A 136 -0.41 14.83 3.26
C ASP A 136 -1.61 15.57 3.89
N GLY A 137 -2.77 14.92 3.97
CA GLY A 137 -4.00 15.51 4.48
C GLY A 137 -4.72 16.48 3.54
N GLU A 138 -4.09 16.87 2.43
CA GLU A 138 -4.63 17.84 1.46
C GLU A 138 -5.16 17.15 0.20
N LYS A 139 -4.54 16.05 -0.26
CA LYS A 139 -5.03 15.29 -1.42
C LYS A 139 -6.32 14.55 -1.06
N ASN A 140 -7.43 14.78 -1.78
CA ASN A 140 -8.61 13.92 -1.61
C ASN A 140 -8.38 12.55 -2.25
N LEU A 141 -7.95 11.56 -1.46
CA LEU A 141 -7.74 10.18 -1.93
C LEU A 141 -9.03 9.47 -2.37
N MET A 142 -10.21 10.00 -2.02
CA MET A 142 -11.50 9.43 -2.39
C MET A 142 -12.04 9.99 -3.73
N ALA A 143 -11.48 11.09 -4.24
CA ALA A 143 -11.95 11.74 -5.46
C ALA A 143 -11.48 11.06 -6.76
N GLU A 144 -10.62 10.05 -6.68
CA GLU A 144 -10.13 9.32 -7.86
C GLU A 144 -11.10 8.21 -8.32
N ASP A 145 -12.06 7.80 -7.47
CA ASP A 145 -13.06 6.74 -7.76
C ASP A 145 -14.53 7.17 -7.51
N SER A 146 -14.82 8.47 -7.36
CA SER A 146 -16.20 8.95 -7.14
C SER A 146 -16.93 9.19 -8.46
N ASP A 147 -17.61 8.15 -8.98
CA ASP A 147 -18.57 8.24 -10.10
C ASP A 147 -19.94 8.82 -9.68
N ASP A 148 -20.11 9.22 -8.42
CA ASP A 148 -21.32 9.85 -7.89
C ASP A 148 -21.18 11.39 -7.82
N GLU A 149 -21.70 12.08 -8.83
CA GLU A 149 -22.13 13.49 -8.71
C GLU A 149 -23.38 13.57 -7.83
N ASP A 150 -23.22 13.71 -6.51
CA ASP A 150 -24.29 14.21 -5.63
C ASP A 150 -23.92 15.59 -5.06
N ASP A 151 -24.20 16.60 -5.89
CA ASP A 151 -24.25 18.01 -5.52
C ASP A 151 -25.49 18.21 -4.64
N GLU A 152 -25.37 18.09 -3.31
CA GLU A 152 -26.47 18.35 -2.35
C GLU A 152 -26.89 19.83 -2.39
N ASN A 153 -27.71 20.19 -3.39
CA ASN A 153 -28.51 21.40 -3.40
C ASN A 153 -29.92 21.09 -3.92
N ASP A 154 -30.89 21.12 -2.99
CA ASP A 154 -32.32 20.87 -3.21
C ASP A 154 -32.88 21.41 -4.55
N SER A 155 -33.38 20.52 -5.41
CA SER A 155 -34.77 20.62 -5.90
C SER A 155 -35.24 19.42 -6.75
N ALA A 156 -36.52 19.10 -6.61
CA ALA A 156 -37.16 17.88 -7.13
C ALA A 156 -37.43 17.82 -8.65
N ASN A 157 -37.58 16.57 -9.12
CA ASN A 157 -37.89 16.11 -10.49
C ASN A 157 -36.69 16.19 -11.46
N ARG A 158 -36.42 15.19 -12.31
CA ARG A 158 -37.37 14.37 -13.07
C ARG A 158 -36.69 13.15 -13.70
N MET A 159 -37.38 12.01 -13.82
CA MET A 159 -36.92 10.87 -14.65
C MET A 159 -37.01 11.21 -16.15
N ASP A 160 -35.99 10.87 -16.95
CA ASP A 160 -36.15 9.97 -18.12
C ASP A 160 -34.84 9.73 -18.93
N GLN A 161 -34.54 8.43 -19.11
CA GLN A 161 -34.05 7.72 -20.31
C GLN A 161 -32.71 8.02 -21.03
N ASP A 162 -32.04 6.90 -21.31
CA ASP A 162 -31.24 6.56 -22.50
C ASP A 162 -30.17 7.55 -22.97
N SER A 163 -28.97 7.40 -22.40
CA SER A 163 -27.73 7.67 -23.11
C SER A 163 -26.89 6.39 -23.22
N VAL A 164 -26.50 6.10 -24.47
CA VAL A 164 -25.73 4.92 -24.88
C VAL A 164 -24.42 4.84 -24.08
N PRO A 165 -23.96 3.64 -23.63
CA PRO A 165 -22.67 3.53 -22.96
C PRO A 165 -21.55 3.99 -23.89
N VAL A 166 -20.96 5.14 -23.58
CA VAL A 166 -19.67 5.54 -24.15
C VAL A 166 -18.64 4.57 -23.56
N PRO A 167 -17.78 3.92 -24.37
CA PRO A 167 -16.80 2.99 -23.85
C PRO A 167 -15.91 3.70 -22.83
N ILE A 168 -15.79 3.10 -21.64
CA ILE A 168 -14.90 3.56 -20.57
C ILE A 168 -13.46 3.46 -21.10
N GLU A 169 -12.91 4.58 -21.56
CA GLU A 169 -11.46 4.68 -21.71
C GLU A 169 -10.86 4.58 -20.32
N SER A 170 -10.08 3.52 -20.11
CA SER A 170 -9.18 3.36 -18.96
C SER A 170 -8.56 4.70 -18.59
N VAL A 171 -8.80 5.20 -17.37
CA VAL A 171 -8.40 6.54 -16.92
C VAL A 171 -6.90 6.74 -17.16
N ARG A 172 -6.55 7.40 -18.27
CA ARG A 172 -5.17 7.68 -18.62
C ARG A 172 -4.70 8.83 -17.75
N VAL A 173 -3.63 8.61 -16.99
CA VAL A 173 -2.96 9.71 -16.29
C VAL A 173 -2.58 10.77 -17.33
N PRO A 174 -2.97 12.05 -17.14
CA PRO A 174 -2.76 13.09 -18.13
C PRO A 174 -1.25 13.33 -18.31
N GLU A 175 -0.81 13.32 -19.57
CA GLU A 175 0.58 13.61 -19.94
C GLU A 175 0.99 15.01 -19.41
N PRO A 176 2.15 15.12 -18.73
CA PRO A 176 2.63 16.40 -18.21
C PRO A 176 3.01 17.36 -19.34
N PRO A 177 2.73 18.67 -19.21
CA PRO A 177 3.16 19.66 -20.18
C PRO A 177 4.70 19.81 -20.18
N GLU A 178 5.26 20.33 -21.29
CA GLU A 178 6.71 20.49 -21.45
C GLU A 178 7.38 21.25 -20.30
N SER A 179 6.68 22.23 -19.69
CA SER A 179 7.17 22.97 -18.51
C SER A 179 7.43 22.07 -17.30
N VAL A 180 6.65 21.01 -17.12
CA VAL A 180 6.83 20.00 -16.06
C VAL A 180 7.90 18.99 -16.46
N HIS A 181 7.96 18.55 -17.73
CA HIS A 181 9.06 17.73 -18.22
C HIS A 181 10.44 18.40 -18.06
N GLU A 182 10.54 19.71 -18.29
CA GLU A 182 11.78 20.47 -18.01
C GLU A 182 12.12 20.49 -16.50
N ILE A 183 11.13 20.47 -15.61
CA ILE A 183 11.39 20.35 -14.16
C ILE A 183 11.81 18.92 -13.79
N TYR A 184 11.18 17.89 -14.39
CA TYR A 184 11.62 16.50 -14.23
C TYR A 184 13.08 16.30 -14.67
N LYS A 185 13.51 16.88 -15.81
CA LYS A 185 14.92 16.85 -16.26
C LYS A 185 15.87 17.47 -15.24
N LYS A 186 15.47 18.53 -14.53
CA LYS A 186 16.25 19.11 -13.41
C LYS A 186 16.23 18.21 -12.16
N ALA A 187 15.15 17.45 -11.95
CA ALA A 187 14.98 16.59 -10.79
C ALA A 187 15.73 15.25 -10.89
N THR A 188 15.93 14.73 -12.10
CA THR A 188 16.66 13.47 -12.36
C THR A 188 17.93 13.26 -11.53
N PRO A 189 18.90 14.19 -11.45
CA PRO A 189 20.10 13.98 -10.62
C PRO A 189 19.78 13.80 -9.12
N PHE A 190 18.77 14.48 -8.59
CA PHE A 190 18.35 14.33 -7.18
C PHE A 190 17.60 13.01 -6.96
N VAL A 191 16.71 12.62 -7.89
CA VAL A 191 16.01 11.32 -7.81
C VAL A 191 17.01 10.17 -7.90
N GLN A 192 17.95 10.20 -8.85
CA GLN A 192 19.01 9.17 -8.97
C GLN A 192 19.93 9.12 -7.75
N GLN A 193 20.18 10.25 -7.08
CA GLN A 193 20.96 10.29 -5.85
C GLN A 193 20.24 9.57 -4.68
N LEU A 194 18.90 9.58 -4.62
CA LEU A 194 18.13 8.79 -3.63
C LEU A 194 18.37 7.28 -3.77
N ALA A 195 18.74 6.78 -4.95
CA ALA A 195 19.11 5.38 -5.14
C ALA A 195 20.50 5.03 -4.57
N THR A 196 21.33 6.03 -4.29
CA THR A 196 22.66 5.87 -3.66
C THR A 196 22.63 6.19 -2.17
N ASP A 197 21.92 7.26 -1.80
CA ASP A 197 21.69 7.70 -0.42
C ASP A 197 20.22 8.16 -0.26
N PRO A 198 19.32 7.28 0.23
CA PRO A 198 17.91 7.60 0.39
C PRO A 198 17.63 8.76 1.36
N ASP A 199 18.57 9.10 2.24
CA ASP A 199 18.44 10.18 3.24
C ASP A 199 19.26 11.43 2.87
N ASP A 200 19.74 11.53 1.62
CA ASP A 200 20.51 12.69 1.15
C ASP A 200 19.69 13.98 1.22
N LYS A 201 20.11 14.88 2.10
CA LYS A 201 19.40 16.13 2.39
C LYS A 201 19.36 17.08 1.21
N ASP A 202 20.38 17.09 0.37
CA ASP A 202 20.43 17.98 -0.79
C ASP A 202 19.42 17.52 -1.86
N SER A 203 19.27 16.21 -2.05
CA SER A 203 18.23 15.62 -2.90
C SER A 203 16.82 15.80 -2.35
N HIS A 204 16.62 15.63 -1.05
CA HIS A 204 15.32 15.91 -0.41
C HIS A 204 14.91 17.37 -0.59
N ASN A 205 15.81 18.32 -0.30
CA ASN A 205 15.56 19.75 -0.46
C ASN A 205 15.39 20.15 -1.94
N GLY A 206 16.18 19.53 -2.83
CA GLY A 206 16.12 19.76 -4.28
C GLY A 206 14.77 19.34 -4.87
N ILE A 207 14.32 18.11 -4.59
CA ILE A 207 13.02 17.61 -5.04
C ILE A 207 11.88 18.44 -4.44
N ALA A 208 11.92 18.78 -3.15
CA ALA A 208 10.90 19.63 -2.53
C ALA A 208 10.83 21.03 -3.17
N ALA A 209 11.97 21.64 -3.51
CA ALA A 209 12.00 22.92 -4.22
C ALA A 209 11.44 22.82 -5.65
N LEU A 210 11.74 21.73 -6.35
CA LEU A 210 11.24 21.48 -7.71
C LEU A 210 9.74 21.13 -7.71
N ASN A 211 9.21 20.46 -6.68
CA ASN A 211 7.77 20.26 -6.50
C ASN A 211 7.01 21.59 -6.37
N ILE A 212 7.60 22.62 -5.75
CA ILE A 212 7.02 23.98 -5.73
C ILE A 212 6.99 24.60 -7.15
N GLU A 213 8.03 24.38 -7.98
CA GLU A 213 7.99 24.76 -9.39
C GLU A 213 6.90 24.00 -10.17
N ILE A 214 6.72 22.70 -9.91
CA ILE A 214 5.69 21.86 -10.54
C ILE A 214 4.30 22.35 -10.17
N ILE A 215 3.98 22.52 -8.87
CA ILE A 215 2.66 23.00 -8.41
C ILE A 215 2.33 24.36 -9.06
N LYS A 216 3.32 25.21 -9.26
CA LYS A 216 3.16 26.47 -9.99
C LYS A 216 2.87 26.24 -11.49
N ALA A 217 3.62 25.38 -12.16
CA ALA A 217 3.38 25.02 -13.57
C ALA A 217 1.99 24.36 -13.78
N THR A 218 1.59 23.47 -12.88
CA THR A 218 0.25 22.84 -12.84
C THR A 218 -0.86 23.88 -12.69
N LYS A 219 -0.65 24.90 -11.84
CA LYS A 219 -1.59 26.02 -11.73
C LYS A 219 -1.66 26.82 -13.04
N GLU A 220 -0.54 27.18 -13.64
CA GLU A 220 -0.51 27.92 -14.91
C GLU A 220 -1.17 27.14 -16.06
N TYR A 221 -0.97 25.81 -16.11
CA TYR A 221 -1.65 24.92 -17.05
C TYR A 221 -3.17 24.90 -16.85
N ASN A 222 -3.63 24.80 -15.60
CA ASN A 222 -5.06 24.81 -15.26
C ASN A 222 -5.74 26.15 -15.55
N GLU A 223 -5.05 27.29 -15.39
CA GLU A 223 -5.58 28.61 -15.78
C GLU A 223 -5.68 28.75 -17.31
N LEU A 224 -4.73 28.17 -18.06
CA LEU A 224 -4.77 28.14 -19.53
C LEU A 224 -5.94 27.29 -20.06
N HIS A 225 -6.30 26.22 -19.35
CA HIS A 225 -7.38 25.29 -19.70
C HIS A 225 -8.66 25.48 -18.86
N LYS A 226 -8.84 26.65 -18.24
CA LYS A 226 -9.98 26.94 -17.33
C LYS A 226 -11.37 26.67 -17.92
N ASP A 227 -11.51 26.78 -19.24
CA ASP A 227 -12.77 26.62 -19.99
C ASP A 227 -12.96 25.16 -20.49
N ASP A 228 -11.96 24.29 -20.32
CA ASP A 228 -11.94 22.88 -20.75
C ASP A 228 -11.86 21.98 -19.51
N LYS A 229 -13.02 21.70 -18.89
CA LYS A 229 -13.12 20.91 -17.65
C LYS A 229 -12.41 19.55 -17.75
N ALA A 230 -12.42 18.91 -18.92
CA ALA A 230 -11.83 17.58 -19.14
C ALA A 230 -10.29 17.59 -19.10
N LYS A 231 -9.65 18.76 -19.24
CA LYS A 231 -8.20 18.92 -19.11
C LYS A 231 -7.75 19.46 -17.76
N LYS A 232 -8.67 19.74 -16.84
CA LYS A 232 -8.31 20.28 -15.53
C LYS A 232 -7.73 19.18 -14.64
N VAL A 233 -6.49 19.36 -14.19
CA VAL A 233 -5.76 18.37 -13.38
C VAL A 233 -5.69 18.76 -11.90
N SER A 234 -5.46 17.79 -11.02
CA SER A 234 -5.15 18.06 -9.60
C SER A 234 -3.88 18.92 -9.48
N LYS A 235 -3.79 19.76 -8.43
CA LYS A 235 -2.60 20.60 -8.17
C LYS A 235 -1.31 19.80 -8.02
N THR A 236 -1.42 18.59 -7.48
CA THR A 236 -0.32 17.65 -7.19
C THR A 236 -0.20 16.53 -8.24
N GLN A 237 -0.94 16.62 -9.36
CA GLN A 237 -1.04 15.54 -10.38
C GLN A 237 0.32 15.07 -10.92
N TRP A 238 1.27 15.98 -11.04
CA TRP A 238 2.60 15.74 -11.59
C TRP A 238 3.70 15.95 -10.53
N GLU A 239 3.35 15.99 -9.25
CA GLU A 239 4.33 16.13 -8.19
C GLU A 239 5.25 14.90 -8.13
N ILE A 240 6.52 15.09 -7.78
CA ILE A 240 7.48 13.99 -7.61
C ILE A 240 7.28 13.41 -6.20
N PRO A 241 6.82 12.15 -6.06
CA PRO A 241 6.59 11.54 -4.75
C PRO A 241 7.92 11.14 -4.10
N LEU A 242 8.56 12.08 -3.41
CA LEU A 242 9.86 11.89 -2.74
C LEU A 242 9.89 10.63 -1.86
N ARG A 243 8.83 10.38 -1.08
CA ARG A 243 8.74 9.22 -0.18
C ARG A 243 8.72 7.89 -0.92
N PHE A 244 7.96 7.81 -2.02
CA PHE A 244 7.92 6.62 -2.88
C PHE A 244 9.33 6.28 -3.39
N PHE A 245 10.04 7.24 -3.97
CA PHE A 245 11.40 6.98 -4.46
C PHE A 245 12.39 6.65 -3.33
N GLN A 246 12.34 7.38 -2.21
CA GLN A 246 13.16 7.11 -1.03
C GLN A 246 13.00 5.66 -0.54
N GLU A 247 11.77 5.20 -0.35
CA GLU A 247 11.49 3.88 0.24
C GLU A 247 11.74 2.74 -0.74
N HIS A 248 11.19 2.81 -1.96
CA HIS A 248 11.31 1.71 -2.92
C HIS A 248 12.74 1.56 -3.47
N TYR A 249 13.50 2.65 -3.63
CA TYR A 249 14.94 2.54 -3.92
C TYR A 249 15.70 1.95 -2.73
N SER A 250 15.43 2.39 -1.50
CA SER A 250 16.08 1.85 -0.30
C SER A 250 15.83 0.35 -0.15
N LEU A 251 14.59 -0.10 -0.34
CA LEU A 251 14.21 -1.51 -0.31
C LEU A 251 14.88 -2.32 -1.43
N ALA A 252 14.82 -1.84 -2.68
CA ALA A 252 15.43 -2.52 -3.82
C ALA A 252 16.96 -2.64 -3.65
N VAL A 253 17.65 -1.56 -3.30
CA VAL A 253 19.11 -1.54 -3.12
C VAL A 253 19.55 -2.35 -1.90
N THR A 254 18.80 -2.31 -0.79
CA THR A 254 19.10 -3.11 0.41
C THR A 254 18.98 -4.60 0.11
N ASN A 255 17.88 -5.04 -0.51
CA ASN A 255 17.69 -6.45 -0.87
C ASN A 255 18.69 -6.90 -1.95
N TYR A 256 19.08 -6.02 -2.88
CA TYR A 256 20.12 -6.31 -3.85
C TYR A 256 21.49 -6.51 -3.20
N ASN A 257 21.86 -5.69 -2.21
CA ASN A 257 23.10 -5.86 -1.45
C ASN A 257 23.09 -7.17 -0.62
N ILE A 258 21.93 -7.56 -0.07
CA ILE A 258 21.76 -8.88 0.58
C ILE A 258 21.96 -10.00 -0.44
N PHE A 259 21.29 -9.95 -1.59
CA PHE A 259 21.40 -10.94 -2.67
C PHE A 259 22.83 -11.04 -3.24
N MET A 260 23.55 -9.92 -3.38
CA MET A 260 24.95 -9.91 -3.81
C MET A 260 25.90 -10.53 -2.77
N THR A 261 25.47 -10.61 -1.50
CA THR A 261 26.21 -11.26 -0.41
C THR A 261 25.83 -12.74 -0.26
N ASP A 262 24.55 -13.08 -0.45
CA ASP A 262 24.02 -14.45 -0.50
C ASP A 262 23.16 -14.68 -1.76
N PRO A 263 23.76 -15.16 -2.87
CA PRO A 263 23.05 -15.39 -4.13
C PRO A 263 21.98 -16.48 -4.09
N ASN A 264 21.84 -17.22 -2.98
CA ASN A 264 20.77 -18.22 -2.80
C ASN A 264 19.57 -17.66 -2.02
N ASN A 265 19.60 -16.39 -1.62
CA ASN A 265 18.50 -15.75 -0.92
C ASN A 265 17.37 -15.40 -1.90
N ASP A 266 16.50 -16.39 -2.13
CA ASP A 266 15.32 -16.28 -3.00
C ASP A 266 14.34 -15.17 -2.53
N GLU A 267 14.22 -14.92 -1.23
CA GLU A 267 13.35 -13.86 -0.68
C GLU A 267 13.88 -12.46 -1.03
N ALA A 268 15.19 -12.24 -0.86
CA ALA A 268 15.82 -10.98 -1.25
C ALA A 268 15.73 -10.76 -2.77
N ARG A 269 15.87 -11.83 -3.56
CA ARG A 269 15.69 -11.79 -5.02
C ARG A 269 14.26 -11.36 -5.39
N GLU A 270 13.25 -12.05 -4.85
CA GLU A 270 11.83 -11.77 -5.11
C GLU A 270 11.45 -10.33 -4.74
N LYS A 271 12.00 -9.82 -3.62
CA LYS A 271 11.87 -8.41 -3.24
C LYS A 271 12.49 -7.46 -4.27
N VAL A 272 13.71 -7.70 -4.74
CA VAL A 272 14.31 -6.85 -5.81
C VAL A 272 13.48 -6.89 -7.08
N GLU A 273 13.01 -8.06 -7.53
CA GLU A 273 12.17 -8.20 -8.73
C GLU A 273 10.82 -7.48 -8.57
N THR A 274 10.24 -7.50 -7.36
CA THR A 274 8.97 -6.82 -7.04
C THR A 274 9.12 -5.30 -7.01
N GLU A 275 10.11 -4.78 -6.26
CA GLU A 275 10.33 -3.33 -6.10
C GLU A 275 10.76 -2.68 -7.43
N THR A 276 11.66 -3.34 -8.20
CA THR A 276 12.08 -2.81 -9.51
C THR A 276 10.93 -2.78 -10.52
N LYS A 277 10.04 -3.78 -10.50
CA LYS A 277 8.80 -3.77 -11.29
C LYS A 277 7.83 -2.66 -10.84
N LEU A 278 7.64 -2.47 -9.54
CA LEU A 278 6.78 -1.42 -8.98
C LEU A 278 7.23 -0.01 -9.42
N ILE A 279 8.54 0.25 -9.35
CA ILE A 279 9.16 1.49 -9.83
C ILE A 279 8.93 1.65 -11.34
N TYR A 280 9.20 0.61 -12.14
CA TYR A 280 8.99 0.63 -13.59
C TYR A 280 7.54 0.95 -13.98
N ASP A 281 6.58 0.20 -13.41
CA ASP A 281 5.15 0.38 -13.70
C ASP A 281 4.68 1.79 -13.30
N SER A 282 5.20 2.33 -12.19
CA SER A 282 4.86 3.68 -11.72
C SER A 282 5.46 4.77 -12.63
N VAL A 283 6.73 4.65 -13.04
CA VAL A 283 7.36 5.57 -14.00
C VAL A 283 6.57 5.63 -15.30
N MET A 284 6.17 4.47 -15.83
CA MET A 284 5.35 4.38 -17.04
C MET A 284 3.92 4.90 -16.85
N LYS A 285 3.28 4.63 -15.71
CA LYS A 285 1.90 5.08 -15.41
C LYS A 285 1.81 6.60 -15.24
N TYR A 286 2.82 7.24 -14.63
CA TYR A 286 2.80 8.68 -14.30
C TYR A 286 3.61 9.56 -15.25
N HIS A 287 4.12 8.99 -16.36
CA HIS A 287 4.94 9.69 -17.37
C HIS A 287 6.17 10.39 -16.76
N TRP A 288 6.80 9.75 -15.78
CA TRP A 288 8.08 10.19 -15.22
C TRP A 288 9.24 9.82 -16.19
N PRO A 289 10.42 10.44 -16.07
CA PRO A 289 11.58 10.07 -16.89
C PRO A 289 11.97 8.60 -16.72
N GLU A 290 12.24 7.91 -17.83
CA GLU A 290 12.76 6.53 -17.84
C GLU A 290 14.09 6.40 -17.05
N ASP A 291 14.86 7.48 -16.97
CA ASP A 291 16.08 7.60 -16.16
C ASP A 291 15.87 7.40 -14.64
N TRP A 292 14.61 7.36 -14.17
CA TRP A 292 14.24 7.07 -12.77
C TRP A 292 13.91 5.58 -12.56
N ILE A 293 13.98 4.75 -13.60
CA ILE A 293 13.85 3.29 -13.49
C ILE A 293 15.14 2.70 -12.92
N LEU A 294 15.02 1.87 -11.88
CA LEU A 294 16.16 1.25 -11.22
C LEU A 294 16.57 -0.07 -11.89
N TYR A 295 17.52 -0.01 -12.82
CA TYR A 295 18.03 -1.18 -13.53
C TYR A 295 19.06 -1.97 -12.71
N LEU A 296 18.57 -2.84 -11.81
CA LEU A 296 19.41 -3.76 -11.04
C LEU A 296 19.63 -5.08 -11.78
N THR A 297 20.90 -5.39 -12.09
CA THR A 297 21.26 -6.63 -12.81
C THR A 297 21.28 -7.83 -11.86
N LEU A 298 20.12 -8.45 -11.65
CA LEU A 298 20.08 -9.77 -11.04
C LEU A 298 20.66 -10.81 -12.02
N PRO A 299 21.68 -11.60 -11.61
CA PRO A 299 22.06 -12.80 -12.34
C PRO A 299 20.82 -13.67 -12.56
N GLU A 300 20.73 -14.29 -13.74
CA GLU A 300 19.75 -15.35 -13.95
C GLU A 300 19.83 -16.33 -12.77
N LYS A 301 18.67 -16.64 -12.17
CA LYS A 301 18.61 -17.71 -11.17
C LYS A 301 19.31 -18.90 -11.80
N PRO A 302 20.33 -19.52 -11.15
CA PRO A 302 20.98 -20.69 -11.72
C PRO A 302 19.88 -21.67 -12.04
N SER A 303 19.62 -21.85 -13.33
CA SER A 303 18.32 -22.37 -13.76
C SER A 303 18.22 -23.76 -13.18
N SER A 304 17.20 -24.00 -12.35
CA SER A 304 16.80 -25.37 -12.00
C SER A 304 16.77 -26.13 -13.32
N PRO A 305 17.68 -27.10 -13.50
CA PRO A 305 18.39 -27.31 -14.77
C PRO A 305 17.39 -27.41 -15.90
N SER A 306 17.47 -26.45 -16.83
CA SER A 306 16.48 -26.16 -17.90
C SER A 306 15.52 -27.32 -18.09
N ASN A 307 14.39 -27.26 -17.38
CA ASN A 307 13.36 -28.27 -17.48
C ASN A 307 12.71 -28.10 -18.85
N THR A 308 13.33 -28.73 -19.84
CA THR A 308 12.72 -29.13 -21.11
C THR A 308 11.60 -30.11 -20.77
N ASN A 309 10.53 -29.60 -20.18
CA ASN A 309 9.34 -30.32 -19.75
C ASN A 309 8.48 -30.66 -20.98
N GLY A 310 9.04 -31.47 -21.88
CA GLY A 310 8.27 -32.63 -22.29
C GLY A 310 7.98 -33.49 -21.03
N PRO A 311 6.86 -34.21 -20.97
CA PRO A 311 6.53 -35.03 -19.80
C PRO A 311 7.71 -35.92 -19.43
N PHE A 312 8.12 -35.90 -18.16
CA PHE A 312 9.36 -36.52 -17.68
C PHE A 312 9.34 -38.01 -18.05
N GLN A 313 10.08 -38.40 -19.09
CA GLN A 313 9.88 -39.72 -19.68
C GLN A 313 10.55 -40.80 -18.84
N TYR A 314 9.74 -41.43 -17.99
CA TYR A 314 10.18 -42.53 -17.15
C TYR A 314 10.69 -43.71 -18.00
N PRO A 315 11.80 -44.36 -17.62
CA PRO A 315 12.32 -45.54 -18.32
C PRO A 315 11.53 -46.82 -17.98
N TRP A 316 10.38 -46.68 -17.32
CA TRP A 316 9.41 -47.71 -16.98
C TRP A 316 7.99 -47.18 -17.27
N PRO A 317 6.99 -48.06 -17.46
CA PRO A 317 5.61 -47.62 -17.69
C PRO A 317 5.05 -46.79 -16.54
N THR A 318 4.30 -45.74 -16.90
CA THR A 318 3.44 -44.95 -16.00
C THR A 318 1.97 -45.16 -16.39
N LEU A 319 1.04 -44.77 -15.51
CA LEU A 319 -0.40 -44.79 -15.82
C LEU A 319 -1.00 -43.41 -15.52
N GLN A 320 -1.61 -42.80 -16.54
CA GLN A 320 -2.42 -41.59 -16.38
C GLN A 320 -3.76 -41.96 -15.74
N THR A 321 -4.17 -41.21 -14.73
CA THR A 321 -5.50 -41.22 -14.12
C THR A 321 -6.03 -39.79 -14.06
N ASP A 322 -7.26 -39.61 -13.57
CA ASP A 322 -7.89 -38.29 -13.46
C ASP A 322 -7.22 -37.42 -12.35
N ASP A 323 -6.68 -38.06 -11.31
CA ASP A 323 -6.02 -37.40 -10.16
C ASP A 323 -4.49 -37.22 -10.31
N GLY A 324 -3.89 -37.71 -11.41
CA GLY A 324 -2.48 -37.53 -11.73
C GLY A 324 -1.86 -38.65 -12.57
N ILE A 325 -0.53 -38.76 -12.56
CA ILE A 325 0.22 -39.85 -13.19
C ILE A 325 0.77 -40.77 -12.10
N ILE A 326 0.42 -42.05 -12.13
CA ILE A 326 1.08 -43.06 -11.30
C ILE A 326 2.47 -43.35 -11.85
N VAL A 327 3.50 -43.08 -11.04
CA VAL A 327 4.92 -43.23 -11.41
C VAL A 327 5.63 -44.38 -10.68
N GLY A 328 4.97 -45.00 -9.70
CA GLY A 328 5.45 -46.19 -9.00
C GLY A 328 4.61 -46.57 -7.79
N VAL A 329 4.76 -47.80 -7.29
CA VAL A 329 4.02 -48.33 -6.13
C VAL A 329 4.98 -48.90 -5.09
N ARG A 330 4.77 -48.54 -3.82
CA ARG A 330 5.51 -49.04 -2.66
C ARG A 330 4.64 -50.00 -1.87
N GLU A 331 4.90 -51.29 -2.00
CA GLU A 331 4.26 -52.32 -1.17
C GLU A 331 4.73 -52.20 0.29
N ARG A 332 3.78 -52.16 1.24
CA ARG A 332 4.08 -52.23 2.68
C ARG A 332 3.60 -53.56 3.25
N ARG A 333 4.36 -54.10 4.22
CA ARG A 333 3.96 -55.31 4.98
C ARG A 333 2.74 -55.09 5.88
N VAL A 334 2.44 -53.84 6.22
CA VAL A 334 1.31 -53.42 7.06
C VAL A 334 0.77 -52.11 6.48
N GLY A 335 -0.55 -51.98 6.35
CA GLY A 335 -1.22 -50.77 5.85
C GLY A 335 -1.41 -50.69 4.33
N GLY A 336 -1.29 -51.80 3.60
CA GLY A 336 -1.55 -51.85 2.15
C GLY A 336 -0.45 -51.22 1.28
N PRO A 337 -0.60 -51.28 -0.06
CA PRO A 337 0.31 -50.59 -0.97
C PRO A 337 0.10 -49.08 -0.91
N GLN A 338 1.19 -48.33 -1.14
CA GLN A 338 1.16 -46.90 -1.39
C GLN A 338 1.50 -46.61 -2.83
N VAL A 339 0.90 -45.57 -3.40
CA VAL A 339 1.13 -45.13 -4.77
C VAL A 339 1.90 -43.80 -4.77
N CYS A 340 2.87 -43.68 -5.67
CA CYS A 340 3.52 -42.41 -5.96
C CYS A 340 2.84 -41.77 -7.17
N VAL A 341 2.26 -40.60 -6.95
CA VAL A 341 1.48 -39.84 -7.92
C VAL A 341 2.26 -38.57 -8.26
N GLU A 342 2.40 -38.30 -9.55
CA GLU A 342 2.93 -37.05 -10.08
C GLU A 342 1.78 -36.17 -10.57
N THR A 343 1.74 -34.92 -10.09
CA THR A 343 0.80 -33.90 -10.53
C THR A 343 1.50 -32.59 -10.81
N THR A 344 1.13 -31.93 -11.89
CA THR A 344 1.60 -30.58 -12.22
C THR A 344 0.70 -29.55 -11.52
N THR A 345 1.27 -28.70 -10.68
CA THR A 345 0.57 -27.58 -10.04
C THR A 345 0.34 -26.44 -11.03
N THR A 346 -0.57 -25.52 -10.69
CA THR A 346 -0.98 -24.39 -11.56
C THR A 346 0.15 -23.42 -11.89
N ASP A 347 1.21 -23.39 -11.07
CA ASP A 347 2.47 -22.67 -11.28
C ASP A 347 3.46 -23.42 -12.21
N GLY A 348 3.04 -24.53 -12.81
CA GLY A 348 3.87 -25.36 -13.70
C GLY A 348 4.89 -26.26 -13.00
N ARG A 349 4.93 -26.29 -11.66
CA ARG A 349 5.84 -27.18 -10.91
C ARG A 349 5.32 -28.61 -10.92
N ILE A 350 6.23 -29.59 -10.90
CA ILE A 350 5.89 -31.02 -10.83
C ILE A 350 6.03 -31.49 -9.38
N VAL A 351 4.91 -31.86 -8.75
CA VAL A 351 4.85 -32.36 -7.38
C VAL A 351 4.66 -33.88 -7.40
N ARG A 352 5.49 -34.60 -6.65
CA ARG A 352 5.38 -36.05 -6.44
C ARG A 352 4.99 -36.34 -5.00
N ARG A 353 3.84 -36.97 -4.82
CA ARG A 353 3.24 -37.29 -3.53
C ARG A 353 3.08 -38.80 -3.36
N LEU A 354 3.08 -39.28 -2.11
CA LEU A 354 3.03 -40.71 -1.78
C LEU A 354 1.80 -41.00 -0.92
N GLU A 355 0.78 -41.57 -1.53
CA GLU A 355 -0.56 -41.75 -0.96
C GLU A 355 -0.86 -43.21 -0.64
N SER A 356 -1.86 -43.47 0.20
CA SER A 356 -2.38 -44.82 0.38
C SER A 356 -3.18 -45.24 -0.86
N ALA A 357 -3.04 -46.49 -1.31
CA ALA A 357 -3.88 -46.99 -2.39
C ALA A 357 -5.38 -47.02 -2.02
N SER A 358 -5.72 -47.03 -0.73
CA SER A 358 -7.11 -46.87 -0.27
C SER A 358 -7.70 -45.50 -0.56
N ASP A 359 -6.86 -44.47 -0.55
CA ASP A 359 -7.28 -43.07 -0.55
C ASP A 359 -7.21 -42.50 -1.97
N PHE A 360 -6.23 -42.94 -2.76
CA PHE A 360 -6.08 -42.60 -4.18
C PHE A 360 -7.02 -43.39 -5.10
N GLY A 361 -7.23 -44.69 -4.84
CA GLY A 361 -8.06 -45.55 -5.70
C GLY A 361 -7.44 -46.91 -5.97
N LEU A 362 -7.82 -47.92 -5.16
CA LEU A 362 -7.16 -49.23 -5.16
C LEU A 362 -7.19 -49.91 -6.54
N ALA A 363 -8.30 -49.81 -7.27
CA ALA A 363 -8.47 -50.42 -8.59
C ALA A 363 -7.50 -49.86 -9.65
N GLU A 364 -7.09 -48.59 -9.53
CA GLU A 364 -6.13 -47.97 -10.45
C GLU A 364 -4.69 -48.37 -10.10
N VAL A 365 -4.39 -48.45 -8.80
CA VAL A 365 -3.11 -48.96 -8.29
C VAL A 365 -2.92 -50.44 -8.69
N GLU A 366 -3.96 -51.27 -8.53
CA GLU A 366 -3.95 -52.67 -8.99
C GLU A 366 -3.79 -52.77 -10.51
N ARG A 367 -4.47 -51.92 -11.30
CA ARG A 367 -4.29 -51.84 -12.76
C ARG A 367 -2.84 -51.49 -13.12
N TYR A 368 -2.22 -50.55 -12.40
CA TYR A 368 -0.81 -50.20 -12.61
C TYR A 368 0.13 -51.36 -12.27
N MET A 369 -0.10 -52.08 -11.16
CA MET A 369 0.70 -53.25 -10.76
C MET A 369 0.57 -54.44 -11.72
N GLN A 370 -0.43 -54.47 -12.59
CA GLN A 370 -0.57 -55.48 -13.65
C GLN A 370 0.24 -55.15 -14.92
N ILE A 371 0.80 -53.93 -15.04
CA ILE A 371 1.60 -53.55 -16.21
C ILE A 371 2.98 -54.24 -16.14
N PRO A 372 3.43 -54.94 -17.22
CA PRO A 372 4.76 -55.53 -17.24
C PRO A 372 5.86 -54.48 -17.02
N ASN A 373 6.79 -54.77 -16.11
CA ASN A 373 7.86 -53.86 -15.68
C ASN A 373 7.40 -52.55 -15.01
N TYR A 374 6.21 -52.52 -14.40
CA TYR A 374 5.81 -51.40 -13.54
C TYR A 374 6.84 -51.13 -12.43
N LYS A 375 6.90 -49.90 -11.93
CA LYS A 375 7.89 -49.50 -10.92
C LYS A 375 7.46 -49.88 -9.51
N SER A 376 8.09 -50.90 -8.95
CA SER A 376 8.10 -51.08 -7.50
C SER A 376 9.09 -50.10 -6.83
N LEU A 377 8.64 -49.46 -5.75
CA LEU A 377 9.37 -48.51 -4.90
C LEU A 377 9.71 -49.11 -3.52
N SER A 378 9.45 -50.39 -3.33
CA SER A 378 9.88 -51.14 -2.14
C SER A 378 11.39 -51.34 -2.15
N ASN A 379 12.04 -51.24 -0.99
CA ASN A 379 13.51 -51.26 -0.86
C ASN A 379 14.13 -52.52 -1.50
N ALA A 380 14.72 -52.37 -2.68
CA ALA A 380 15.66 -53.33 -3.23
C ALA A 380 17.01 -53.19 -2.51
N ALA A 381 17.35 -54.18 -1.67
CA ALA A 381 18.73 -54.35 -1.21
C ALA A 381 19.60 -54.85 -2.39
N PRO A 382 20.92 -54.58 -2.40
CA PRO A 382 21.68 -54.50 -3.63
C PRO A 382 22.20 -55.86 -4.14
N THR A 383 21.92 -56.18 -5.40
CA THR A 383 22.69 -57.17 -6.17
C THR A 383 22.86 -56.74 -7.62
N LEU A 384 23.96 -56.04 -7.92
CA LEU A 384 24.60 -56.06 -9.23
C LEU A 384 26.11 -55.92 -8.99
N GLY A 385 26.81 -57.05 -9.07
CA GLY A 385 28.25 -57.11 -8.79
C GLY A 385 29.06 -56.50 -9.93
N TYR A 386 29.99 -55.61 -9.59
CA TYR A 386 31.03 -55.18 -10.52
C TYR A 386 32.03 -56.32 -10.73
N ASN A 387 32.04 -56.89 -11.94
CA ASN A 387 33.15 -57.70 -12.41
C ASN A 387 34.34 -56.78 -12.69
N VAL A 388 35.32 -56.73 -11.79
CA VAL A 388 36.65 -56.21 -12.10
C VAL A 388 37.50 -57.38 -12.60
N LYS A 389 37.94 -57.31 -13.86
CA LYS A 389 39.03 -58.16 -14.35
C LYS A 389 40.36 -57.50 -14.00
N ASN A 390 41.30 -58.31 -13.51
CA ASN A 390 42.72 -57.96 -13.46
C ASN A 390 43.31 -57.90 -14.88
#